data_AF-U7PZN5-F1
#
_entry.id   AF-U7PZN5-F1
#
_cell.length_a   1.000
_cell.length_b   1.000
_cell.length_c   1.000
_cell.angle_alpha   90.00
_cell.angle_beta   90.00
_cell.angle_gamma   90.00
#
_symmetry.space_group_name_H-M   'P 1'
#
loop_
_entity.id
_entity.type
_entity.pdbx_description
1 polymer ?
#
loop_
_entity_poly.entity_id
_entity_poly.type
_entity_poly.pdbx_seq_one_letter_code
_entity_poly.pdbx_strand_id
1 'polypeptide(L)'
;MADDDGRDALNILESENKEAVKDEEISRILGAFRLDAYAVLGLQPGVTESDIKITYRKKSLLIHPDKTRNPRAPDAFDRLKKAQTELMDEKHRERLDEAIADARMLLMRENKWTADSPELKTDDFKAKWADKTKYVLIDNEQRRQRQLRAQMQEEGREQRREEEEIEARKRKRQHDQDWEATRDQRIDSWRKFSNKKSGGGEGGKKKKKIKTLG
;
A
#
# COMPACT_ATOMS: atom_id res chain seq x y z
N MET A 1 4.09 58.32 -31.43
CA MET A 1 2.99 57.34 -31.45
C MET A 1 3.48 55.98 -31.97
N ALA A 2 4.22 55.89 -33.08
CA ALA A 2 4.71 54.59 -33.58
C ALA A 2 5.66 53.80 -32.66
N ASP A 3 6.48 54.48 -31.83
CA ASP A 3 7.39 53.80 -30.88
C ASP A 3 6.69 53.23 -29.63
N ASP A 4 5.48 53.69 -29.33
CA ASP A 4 4.69 53.26 -28.16
C ASP A 4 4.01 51.92 -28.46
N ASP A 5 3.37 51.83 -29.64
CA ASP A 5 2.71 50.61 -30.13
C ASP A 5 3.67 49.41 -30.21
N GLY A 6 4.93 49.63 -30.60
CA GLY A 6 5.95 48.59 -30.69
C GLY A 6 6.41 48.06 -29.33
N ARG A 7 6.47 48.93 -28.30
CA ARG A 7 6.80 48.51 -26.93
C ARG A 7 5.67 47.72 -26.30
N ASP A 8 4.43 48.13 -26.54
CA ASP A 8 3.24 47.42 -26.06
C ASP A 8 3.12 46.03 -26.68
N ALA A 9 3.36 45.89 -27.99
CA ALA A 9 3.39 44.58 -28.65
C ALA A 9 4.46 43.66 -28.05
N LEU A 10 5.67 44.17 -27.78
CA LEU A 10 6.74 43.40 -27.17
C LEU A 10 6.40 42.94 -25.75
N ASN A 11 5.81 43.83 -24.93
CA ASN A 11 5.39 43.51 -23.57
C ASN A 11 4.30 42.43 -23.53
N ILE A 12 3.32 42.51 -24.45
CA ILE A 12 2.28 41.48 -24.60
C ILE A 12 2.92 40.14 -24.95
N LEU A 13 3.79 40.11 -25.96
CA LEU A 13 4.49 38.88 -26.37
C LEU A 13 5.33 38.29 -25.23
N GLU A 14 6.03 39.12 -24.46
CA GLU A 14 6.81 38.65 -23.31
C GLU A 14 5.90 38.07 -22.21
N SER A 15 4.74 38.67 -21.97
CA SER A 15 3.76 38.17 -21.00
C SER A 15 3.15 36.84 -21.41
N GLU A 16 2.78 36.70 -22.69
CA GLU A 16 2.22 35.47 -23.26
C GLU A 16 3.28 34.35 -23.25
N ASN A 17 4.53 34.67 -23.59
CA ASN A 17 5.64 33.72 -23.50
C ASN A 17 5.86 33.24 -22.05
N LYS A 18 5.76 34.15 -21.06
CA LYS A 18 5.85 33.78 -19.63
C LYS A 18 4.71 32.84 -19.22
N GLU A 19 3.47 33.10 -19.66
CA GLU A 19 2.35 32.18 -19.39
C GLU A 19 2.55 30.82 -20.07
N ALA A 20 3.01 30.80 -21.33
CA ALA A 20 3.29 29.56 -22.06
C ALA A 20 4.32 28.69 -21.33
N VAL A 21 5.42 29.29 -20.84
CA VAL A 21 6.44 28.58 -20.06
C VAL A 21 5.86 28.00 -18.75
N LYS A 22 4.94 28.71 -18.09
CA LYS A 22 4.26 28.20 -16.89
C LYS A 22 3.35 27.01 -17.24
N ASP A 23 2.60 27.12 -18.33
CA ASP A 23 1.68 26.08 -18.81
C ASP A 23 2.41 24.80 -19.21
N GLU A 24 3.56 24.93 -19.87
CA GLU A 24 4.44 23.81 -20.20
C GLU A 24 4.94 23.11 -18.93
N GLU A 25 5.40 23.87 -17.93
CA GLU A 25 5.90 23.31 -16.68
C GLU A 25 4.78 22.64 -15.86
N ILE A 26 3.59 23.24 -15.80
CA ILE A 26 2.39 22.64 -15.18
C ILE A 26 2.06 21.32 -15.88
N SER A 27 2.06 21.32 -17.21
CA SER A 27 1.77 20.12 -18.01
C SER A 27 2.81 19.02 -17.77
N ARG A 28 4.11 19.37 -17.69
CA ARG A 28 5.18 18.44 -17.35
C ARG A 28 4.98 17.82 -15.96
N ILE A 29 4.69 18.64 -14.94
CA ILE A 29 4.49 18.17 -13.55
C ILE A 29 3.31 17.18 -13.49
N LEU A 30 2.21 17.51 -14.14
CA LEU A 30 1.02 16.66 -14.15
C LEU A 30 1.21 15.41 -15.02
N GLY A 31 2.03 15.49 -16.06
CA GLY A 31 2.40 14.37 -16.92
C GLY A 31 3.48 13.44 -16.36
N ALA A 32 4.26 13.89 -15.37
CA ALA A 32 5.28 13.07 -14.71
C ALA A 32 4.65 11.84 -14.04
N PHE A 33 5.42 10.80 -13.71
CA PHE A 33 4.88 9.64 -13.01
C PHE A 33 4.75 9.93 -11.52
N ARG A 34 3.58 9.64 -10.92
CA ARG A 34 3.26 10.08 -9.54
C ARG A 34 4.08 9.43 -8.44
N LEU A 35 4.66 8.26 -8.69
CA LEU A 35 5.52 7.56 -7.72
C LEU A 35 7.00 7.93 -7.91
N ASP A 36 7.32 8.74 -8.93
CA ASP A 36 8.68 9.20 -9.20
C ASP A 36 8.79 10.69 -8.85
N ALA A 37 9.15 10.96 -7.59
CA ALA A 37 9.27 12.32 -7.08
C ALA A 37 10.39 13.12 -7.77
N TYR A 38 11.45 12.45 -8.24
CA TYR A 38 12.51 13.10 -9.02
C TYR A 38 11.99 13.56 -10.39
N ALA A 39 11.23 12.72 -11.09
CA ALA A 39 10.60 13.12 -12.35
C ALA A 39 9.62 14.29 -12.17
N VAL A 40 8.83 14.30 -11.07
CA VAL A 40 7.93 15.42 -10.74
C VAL A 40 8.73 16.70 -10.52
N LEU A 41 9.83 16.68 -9.77
CA LEU A 41 10.69 17.85 -9.58
C LEU A 41 11.57 18.18 -10.79
N GLY A 42 11.74 17.26 -11.74
CA GLY A 42 12.65 17.42 -12.87
C GLY A 42 14.12 17.35 -12.43
N LEU A 43 14.41 16.47 -11.48
CA LEU A 43 15.74 16.21 -10.95
C LEU A 43 16.20 14.80 -11.33
N GLN A 44 17.50 14.57 -11.25
CA GLN A 44 18.08 13.23 -11.34
C GLN A 44 18.30 12.69 -9.92
N PRO A 45 18.32 11.36 -9.73
CA PRO A 45 18.72 10.77 -8.45
C PRO A 45 20.16 11.19 -8.08
N GLY A 46 20.45 11.23 -6.77
CA GLY A 46 21.78 11.58 -6.25
C GLY A 46 22.05 13.09 -6.03
N VAL A 47 21.07 13.96 -6.30
CA VAL A 47 21.16 15.41 -5.98
C VAL A 47 21.16 15.68 -4.48
N THR A 48 21.67 16.80 -4.00
CA THR A 48 21.63 17.08 -2.55
C THR A 48 20.24 17.53 -2.08
N GLU A 49 19.96 17.43 -0.78
CA GLU A 49 18.73 18.02 -0.21
C GLU A 49 18.62 19.53 -0.47
N SER A 50 19.76 20.22 -0.50
CA SER A 50 19.81 21.65 -0.83
C SER A 50 19.28 21.90 -2.25
N ASP A 51 19.73 21.10 -3.22
CA ASP A 51 19.30 21.21 -4.61
C ASP A 51 17.80 20.92 -4.77
N ILE A 52 17.28 19.95 -4.01
CA ILE A 52 15.85 19.64 -3.96
C ILE A 52 15.06 20.87 -3.47
N LYS A 53 15.47 21.48 -2.36
CA LYS A 53 14.81 22.69 -1.80
C LYS A 53 14.88 23.87 -2.76
N ILE A 54 16.03 24.11 -3.38
CA ILE A 54 16.22 25.21 -4.35
C ILE A 54 15.31 25.00 -5.57
N THR A 55 15.29 23.78 -6.11
CA THR A 55 14.48 23.44 -7.29
C THR A 55 13.00 23.55 -7.00
N TYR A 56 12.56 23.06 -5.84
CA TYR A 56 11.18 23.23 -5.38
C TYR A 56 10.82 24.71 -5.26
N ARG A 57 11.67 25.53 -4.64
CA ARG A 57 11.41 26.97 -4.47
C ARG A 57 11.31 27.69 -5.82
N LYS A 58 12.19 27.36 -6.78
CA LYS A 58 12.14 27.93 -8.13
C LYS A 58 10.85 27.56 -8.85
N LYS A 59 10.47 26.28 -8.82
CA LYS A 59 9.29 25.76 -9.54
C LYS A 59 7.98 26.21 -8.90
N SER A 60 7.88 26.20 -7.58
CA SER A 60 6.70 26.65 -6.84
C SER A 60 6.38 28.13 -7.09
N LEU A 61 7.41 28.98 -7.23
CA LEU A 61 7.22 30.39 -7.61
C LEU A 61 6.79 30.57 -9.06
N LEU A 62 7.26 29.70 -9.96
CA LEU A 62 6.90 29.74 -11.38
C LEU A 62 5.43 29.36 -11.59
N ILE A 63 4.97 28.29 -10.95
CA ILE A 63 3.63 27.71 -11.16
C ILE A 63 2.61 28.08 -10.08
N HIS A 64 2.91 29.07 -9.22
CA HIS A 64 2.02 29.43 -8.13
C HIS A 64 0.61 29.76 -8.66
N PRO A 65 -0.48 29.26 -8.04
CA PRO A 65 -1.84 29.49 -8.52
C PRO A 65 -2.17 30.99 -8.63
N ASP A 66 -1.73 31.82 -7.67
CA ASP A 66 -1.95 33.28 -7.74
C ASP A 66 -1.17 34.00 -8.86
N LYS A 67 -0.18 33.34 -9.46
CA LYS A 67 0.70 33.94 -10.48
C LYS A 67 0.50 33.33 -11.88
N THR A 68 -0.44 32.42 -12.03
CA THR A 68 -0.70 31.67 -13.27
C THR A 68 -2.15 31.82 -13.68
N ARG A 69 -2.43 31.92 -14.98
CA ARG A 69 -3.82 31.89 -15.49
C ARG A 69 -4.38 30.46 -15.63
N ASN A 70 -3.52 29.45 -15.52
CA ASN A 70 -3.87 28.06 -15.74
C ASN A 70 -4.74 27.48 -14.61
N PRO A 71 -5.93 26.93 -14.89
CA PRO A 71 -6.79 26.35 -13.87
C PRO A 71 -6.20 25.10 -13.20
N ARG A 72 -5.20 24.46 -13.82
CA ARG A 72 -4.54 23.24 -13.30
C ARG A 72 -3.33 23.56 -12.42
N ALA A 73 -3.00 24.83 -12.22
CA ALA A 73 -1.88 25.25 -11.38
C ALA A 73 -1.97 24.74 -9.92
N PRO A 74 -3.14 24.74 -9.25
CA PRO A 74 -3.27 24.17 -7.89
C PRO A 74 -2.86 22.69 -7.83
N ASP A 75 -3.37 21.87 -8.77
CA ASP A 75 -3.07 20.44 -8.82
C ASP A 75 -1.56 20.19 -9.04
N ALA A 76 -0.93 20.97 -9.92
CA ALA A 76 0.49 20.88 -10.19
C ALA A 76 1.32 21.31 -8.98
N PHE A 77 0.90 22.37 -8.28
CA PHE A 77 1.55 22.86 -7.08
C PHE A 77 1.51 21.82 -5.95
N ASP A 78 0.35 21.22 -5.69
CA ASP A 78 0.20 20.17 -4.68
C ASP A 78 1.06 18.95 -4.99
N ARG A 79 1.12 18.56 -6.26
CA ARG A 79 1.97 17.46 -6.71
C ARG A 79 3.45 17.76 -6.53
N LEU A 80 3.88 18.98 -6.83
CA LEU A 80 5.25 19.44 -6.62
C LEU A 80 5.61 19.44 -5.14
N LYS A 81 4.69 19.90 -4.28
CA LYS A 81 4.86 19.91 -2.82
C LYS A 81 4.99 18.50 -2.26
N LYS A 82 4.12 17.58 -2.69
CA LYS A 82 4.19 16.17 -2.28
C LYS A 82 5.51 15.52 -2.67
N ALA A 83 5.98 15.75 -3.90
CA ALA A 83 7.27 15.22 -4.37
C ALA A 83 8.44 15.75 -3.53
N GLN A 84 8.43 17.04 -3.17
CA GLN A 84 9.43 17.59 -2.25
C GLN A 84 9.37 16.90 -0.89
N THR A 85 8.18 16.72 -0.31
CA THR A 85 8.04 16.04 1.00
C THR A 85 8.57 14.60 0.95
N GLU A 86 8.29 13.85 -0.12
CA GLU A 86 8.79 12.48 -0.29
C GLU A 86 10.31 12.42 -0.44
N LEU A 87 10.94 13.34 -1.19
CA LEU A 87 12.40 13.38 -1.33
C LEU A 87 13.13 13.90 -0.09
N MET A 88 12.45 14.62 0.80
CA MET A 88 13.01 15.09 2.06
C MET A 88 12.91 14.04 3.17
N ASP A 89 12.11 12.98 3.00
CA ASP A 89 12.05 11.84 3.91
C ASP A 89 13.10 10.80 3.51
N GLU A 90 14.09 10.59 4.37
CA GLU A 90 15.25 9.74 4.07
C GLU A 90 14.85 8.30 3.68
N LYS A 91 13.85 7.71 4.36
CA LYS A 91 13.40 6.34 4.09
C LYS A 91 12.62 6.22 2.78
N HIS A 92 11.84 7.25 2.41
CA HIS A 92 11.16 7.27 1.12
C HIS A 92 12.15 7.49 -0.01
N ARG A 93 13.09 8.40 0.21
CA ARG A 93 14.15 8.70 -0.73
C ARG A 93 15.02 7.49 -1.02
N GLU A 94 15.48 6.78 0.00
CA GLU A 94 16.28 5.55 -0.14
C GLU A 94 15.55 4.50 -0.99
N ARG A 95 14.28 4.21 -0.67
CA ARG A 95 13.46 3.27 -1.46
C ARG A 95 13.27 3.69 -2.92
N LEU A 96 13.17 5.00 -3.18
CA LEU A 96 13.07 5.53 -4.53
C LEU A 96 14.40 5.42 -5.27
N ASP A 97 15.52 5.76 -4.62
CA ASP A 97 16.87 5.64 -5.18
C ASP A 97 17.20 4.17 -5.50
N GLU A 98 16.83 3.23 -4.63
CA GLU A 98 16.93 1.78 -4.88
C GLU A 98 16.13 1.36 -6.12
N ALA A 99 14.86 1.77 -6.22
CA ALA A 99 14.02 1.43 -7.37
C ALA A 99 14.57 1.98 -8.69
N ILE A 100 15.15 3.18 -8.66
CA ILE A 100 15.78 3.82 -9.82
C ILE A 100 17.08 3.10 -10.20
N ALA A 101 17.88 2.69 -9.23
CA ALA A 101 19.09 1.90 -9.45
C ALA A 101 18.76 0.50 -10.02
N ASP A 102 17.74 -0.17 -9.48
CA ASP A 102 17.24 -1.44 -9.98
C ASP A 102 16.77 -1.33 -11.43
N ALA A 103 16.04 -0.27 -11.78
CA ALA A 103 15.61 -0.01 -13.14
C ALA A 103 16.80 0.12 -14.10
N ARG A 104 17.88 0.81 -13.69
CA ARG A 104 19.11 0.90 -14.47
C ARG A 104 19.75 -0.47 -14.65
N MET A 105 19.88 -1.24 -13.59
CA MET A 105 20.49 -2.57 -13.61
C MET A 105 19.71 -3.55 -14.50
N LEU A 106 18.37 -3.54 -14.41
CA LEU A 106 17.51 -4.36 -15.26
C LEU A 106 17.68 -4.02 -16.74
N LEU A 107 17.73 -2.72 -17.07
CA LEU A 107 17.90 -2.27 -18.44
C LEU A 107 19.28 -2.64 -19.00
N MET A 108 20.34 -2.49 -18.19
CA MET A 108 21.68 -2.92 -18.56
C MET A 108 21.75 -4.42 -18.82
N ARG A 109 21.12 -5.24 -17.96
CA ARG A 109 21.06 -6.70 -18.13
C ARG A 109 20.31 -7.10 -19.40
N GLU A 110 19.17 -6.48 -19.67
CA GLU A 110 18.35 -6.78 -20.85
C GLU A 110 19.09 -6.49 -22.16
N ASN A 111 19.87 -5.41 -22.20
CA ASN A 111 20.62 -4.99 -23.39
C ASN A 111 22.07 -5.50 -23.40
N LYS A 112 22.48 -6.25 -22.37
CA LYS A 112 23.86 -6.75 -22.17
C LYS A 112 24.91 -5.63 -22.17
N TRP A 113 24.55 -4.48 -21.61
CA TRP A 113 25.45 -3.35 -21.46
C TRP A 113 26.32 -3.47 -20.20
N THR A 114 27.54 -2.92 -20.27
CA THR A 114 28.44 -2.76 -19.12
C THR A 114 28.40 -1.31 -18.64
N ALA A 115 29.04 -1.02 -17.51
CA ALA A 115 29.07 0.35 -16.96
C ALA A 115 29.71 1.38 -17.91
N ASP A 116 30.56 0.92 -18.84
CA ASP A 116 31.29 1.75 -19.79
C ASP A 116 30.62 1.84 -21.16
N SER A 117 29.48 1.14 -21.35
CA SER A 117 28.73 1.18 -22.61
C SER A 117 28.35 2.63 -22.99
N PRO A 118 28.71 3.12 -24.19
CA PRO A 118 28.41 4.48 -24.62
C PRO A 118 26.90 4.78 -24.65
N GLU A 119 26.08 3.75 -24.84
CA GLU A 119 24.63 3.83 -24.82
C GLU A 119 24.09 4.45 -23.52
N LEU A 120 24.75 4.21 -22.39
CA LEU A 120 24.36 4.74 -21.06
C LEU A 120 24.38 6.27 -20.98
N LYS A 121 25.03 6.95 -21.93
CA LYS A 121 25.15 8.42 -21.97
C LYS A 121 24.17 9.07 -22.97
N THR A 122 23.41 8.26 -23.70
CA THR A 122 22.47 8.74 -24.71
C THR A 122 21.15 9.18 -24.11
N ASP A 123 20.44 10.07 -24.80
CA ASP A 123 19.09 10.47 -24.40
C ASP A 123 18.07 9.32 -24.58
N ASP A 124 18.32 8.41 -25.53
CA ASP A 124 17.56 7.16 -25.67
C ASP A 124 17.64 6.30 -24.40
N PHE A 125 18.85 6.16 -23.82
CA PHE A 125 19.00 5.47 -22.54
C PHE A 125 18.24 6.16 -21.41
N LYS A 126 18.30 7.50 -21.29
CA LYS A 126 17.55 8.23 -20.27
C LYS A 126 16.05 8.00 -20.39
N ALA A 127 15.51 8.00 -21.61
CA ALA A 127 14.11 7.71 -21.88
C ALA A 127 13.74 6.27 -21.47
N LYS A 128 14.52 5.28 -21.93
CA LYS A 128 14.34 3.87 -21.54
C LYS A 128 14.44 3.65 -20.04
N TRP A 129 15.37 4.34 -19.38
CA TRP A 129 15.58 4.25 -17.94
C TRP A 129 14.41 4.85 -17.16
N ALA A 130 13.89 6.01 -17.59
CA ALA A 130 12.69 6.59 -17.00
C ALA A 130 11.48 5.64 -17.13
N ASP A 131 11.28 5.02 -18.29
CA ASP A 131 10.20 4.06 -18.49
C ASP A 131 10.40 2.78 -17.66
N LYS A 132 11.63 2.29 -17.57
CA LYS A 132 11.97 1.15 -16.70
C LYS A 132 11.73 1.47 -15.22
N THR A 133 12.01 2.69 -14.81
CA THR A 133 11.77 3.17 -13.43
C THR A 133 10.28 3.14 -13.11
N LYS A 134 9.42 3.61 -14.02
CA LYS A 134 7.95 3.50 -13.84
C LYS A 134 7.52 2.05 -13.64
N TYR A 135 8.04 1.12 -14.45
CA TYR A 135 7.75 -0.30 -14.33
C TYR A 135 8.13 -0.86 -12.94
N VAL A 136 9.37 -0.59 -12.48
CA VAL A 136 9.86 -1.07 -11.18
C VAL A 136 9.02 -0.50 -10.04
N LEU A 137 8.70 0.79 -10.08
CA LEU A 137 7.86 1.43 -9.06
C LEU A 137 6.45 0.83 -9.01
N ILE A 138 5.87 0.51 -10.16
CA ILE A 138 4.56 -0.19 -10.23
C ILE A 138 4.67 -1.60 -9.65
N ASP A 139 5.71 -2.38 -10.00
CA ASP A 139 5.88 -3.73 -9.45
C ASP A 139 6.09 -3.70 -7.92
N ASN A 140 6.92 -2.78 -7.42
CA ASN A 140 7.17 -2.61 -6.00
C ASN A 140 5.89 -2.26 -5.24
N GLU A 141 5.08 -1.35 -5.78
CA GLU A 141 3.77 -0.99 -5.23
C GLU A 141 2.82 -2.19 -5.19
N GLN A 142 2.72 -2.94 -6.28
CA GLN A 142 1.88 -4.14 -6.34
C GLN A 142 2.36 -5.23 -5.37
N ARG A 143 3.68 -5.40 -5.22
CA ARG A 143 4.28 -6.34 -4.26
C ARG A 143 3.93 -5.95 -2.84
N ARG A 144 4.05 -4.66 -2.49
CA ARG A 144 3.67 -4.15 -1.17
C ARG A 144 2.19 -4.40 -0.89
N GLN A 145 1.31 -4.12 -1.86
CA GLN A 145 -0.14 -4.38 -1.71
C GLN A 145 -0.45 -5.86 -1.53
N ARG A 146 0.21 -6.76 -2.27
CA ARG A 146 0.06 -8.21 -2.11
C ARG A 146 0.50 -8.66 -0.72
N GLN A 147 1.64 -8.18 -0.23
CA GLN A 147 2.15 -8.51 1.10
C GLN A 147 1.21 -8.01 2.20
N LEU A 148 0.76 -6.75 2.14
CA LEU A 148 -0.21 -6.19 3.10
C LEU A 148 -1.52 -6.99 3.11
N ARG A 149 -2.04 -7.34 1.93
CA ARG A 149 -3.27 -8.13 1.83
C ARG A 149 -3.10 -9.54 2.40
N ALA A 150 -1.94 -10.18 2.17
CA ALA A 150 -1.64 -11.49 2.74
C ALA A 150 -1.56 -11.43 4.27
N GLN A 151 -0.88 -10.41 4.81
CA GLN A 151 -0.76 -10.19 6.25
C GLN A 151 -2.12 -9.98 6.92
N MET A 152 -2.98 -9.13 6.37
CA MET A 152 -4.33 -8.92 6.89
C MET A 152 -5.19 -10.20 6.89
N GLN A 153 -5.01 -11.06 5.88
CA GLN A 153 -5.72 -12.34 5.82
C GLN A 153 -5.20 -13.35 6.85
N GLU A 154 -3.91 -13.33 7.13
CA GLU A 154 -3.28 -14.19 8.13
C GLU A 154 -3.68 -13.75 9.54
N GLU A 155 -3.58 -12.45 9.85
CA GLU A 155 -4.03 -11.88 11.12
C GLU A 155 -5.52 -12.16 11.36
N GLY A 156 -6.37 -12.01 10.34
CA GLY A 156 -7.79 -12.35 10.44
C GLY A 156 -8.06 -13.86 10.57
N ARG A 157 -7.15 -14.74 10.15
CA ARG A 157 -7.25 -16.18 10.41
C ARG A 157 -6.83 -16.52 11.84
N GLU A 158 -5.80 -15.84 12.35
CA GLU A 158 -5.31 -16.01 13.71
C GLU A 158 -6.33 -15.52 14.73
N GLN A 159 -6.88 -14.32 14.55
CA GLN A 159 -7.94 -13.79 15.41
C GLN A 159 -9.15 -14.73 15.50
N ARG A 160 -9.61 -15.30 14.37
CA ARG A 160 -10.70 -16.28 14.38
C ARG A 160 -10.35 -17.55 15.16
N ARG A 161 -9.11 -18.03 15.06
CA ARG A 161 -8.66 -19.22 15.82
C ARG A 161 -8.62 -18.93 17.32
N GLU A 162 -8.13 -17.76 17.70
CA GLU A 162 -8.11 -17.33 19.10
C GLU A 162 -9.52 -17.19 19.67
N GLU A 163 -10.44 -16.57 18.91
CA GLU A 163 -11.85 -16.46 19.30
C GLU A 163 -12.51 -17.83 19.46
N GLU A 164 -12.32 -18.74 18.50
CA GLU A 164 -12.84 -20.12 18.55
C GLU A 164 -12.27 -20.89 19.76
N GLU A 165 -10.98 -20.73 20.08
CA GLU A 165 -10.37 -21.38 21.25
C GLU A 165 -10.93 -20.82 22.56
N ILE A 166 -11.07 -19.50 22.67
CA ILE A 166 -11.66 -18.84 23.84
C ILE A 166 -13.11 -19.30 24.02
N GLU A 167 -13.88 -19.37 22.94
CA GLU A 167 -15.28 -19.81 22.99
C GLU A 167 -15.39 -21.30 23.32
N ALA A 168 -14.54 -22.16 22.76
CA ALA A 168 -14.47 -23.57 23.12
C ALA A 168 -14.11 -23.76 24.61
N ARG A 169 -13.17 -22.95 25.13
CA ARG A 169 -12.81 -22.96 26.55
C ARG A 169 -13.95 -22.50 27.44
N LYS A 170 -14.69 -21.45 27.04
CA LYS A 170 -15.90 -21.00 27.72
C LYS A 170 -16.98 -22.09 27.71
N ARG A 171 -17.22 -22.72 26.56
CA ARG A 171 -18.19 -23.81 26.39
C ARG A 171 -17.83 -25.02 27.26
N LYS A 172 -16.56 -25.42 27.28
CA LYS A 172 -16.10 -26.52 28.14
C LYS A 172 -16.29 -26.19 29.62
N ARG A 173 -15.89 -24.98 30.04
CA ARG A 173 -16.08 -24.52 31.43
C ARG A 173 -17.56 -24.53 31.82
N GLN A 174 -18.43 -24.05 30.94
CA GLN A 174 -19.87 -24.06 31.19
C GLN A 174 -20.40 -25.49 31.31
N HIS A 175 -20.03 -26.37 30.38
CA HIS A 175 -20.41 -27.78 30.43
C HIS A 175 -19.95 -28.46 31.73
N ASP A 176 -18.71 -28.21 32.18
CA ASP A 176 -18.19 -28.81 33.42
C ASP A 176 -18.93 -28.27 34.66
N GLN A 177 -19.31 -26.99 34.66
CA GLN A 177 -20.15 -26.41 35.72
C GLN A 177 -21.56 -27.04 35.74
N ASP A 178 -22.21 -27.17 34.59
CA ASP A 178 -23.54 -27.79 34.48
C ASP A 178 -23.48 -29.30 34.86
N TRP A 179 -22.39 -29.97 34.50
CA TRP A 179 -22.12 -31.35 34.88
C TRP A 179 -21.97 -31.50 36.40
N GLU A 180 -21.24 -30.62 37.08
CA GLU A 180 -21.15 -30.65 38.55
C GLU A 180 -22.46 -30.25 39.22
N ALA A 181 -23.20 -29.28 38.68
CA ALA A 181 -24.50 -28.88 39.24
C ALA A 181 -25.54 -30.02 39.25
N THR A 182 -25.48 -30.91 38.25
CA THR A 182 -26.34 -32.10 38.15
C THR A 182 -25.82 -33.31 38.92
N ARG A 183 -24.71 -33.19 39.65
CA ARG A 183 -24.05 -34.29 40.36
C ARG A 183 -24.95 -35.00 41.36
N ASP A 184 -25.63 -34.26 42.24
CA ASP A 184 -26.47 -34.87 43.28
C ASP A 184 -27.67 -35.61 42.69
N GLN A 185 -28.28 -35.06 41.63
CA GLN A 185 -29.34 -35.72 40.89
C GLN A 185 -28.86 -37.02 40.24
N ARG A 186 -27.65 -37.03 39.68
CA ARG A 186 -27.03 -38.25 39.13
C ARG A 186 -26.72 -39.27 40.22
N ILE A 187 -26.19 -38.84 41.36
CA ILE A 187 -25.90 -39.72 42.51
C ILE A 187 -27.19 -40.35 43.05
N ASP A 188 -28.26 -39.57 43.22
CA ASP A 188 -29.56 -40.08 43.66
C ASP A 188 -30.15 -41.09 42.66
N SER A 189 -30.08 -40.77 41.37
CA SER A 189 -30.50 -41.69 40.29
C SER A 189 -29.71 -43.00 40.32
N TRP A 190 -28.39 -42.93 40.55
CA TRP A 190 -27.53 -44.11 40.65
C TRP A 190 -27.81 -44.94 41.91
N ARG A 191 -28.03 -44.29 43.07
CA ARG A 191 -28.43 -44.96 44.32
C ARG A 191 -29.75 -45.71 44.16
N LYS A 192 -30.75 -45.08 43.53
CA LYS A 192 -32.04 -45.73 43.21
C LYS A 192 -31.87 -46.94 42.29
N PHE A 193 -31.04 -46.83 41.25
CA PHE A 193 -30.74 -47.96 40.36
C PHE A 193 -30.04 -49.11 41.08
N SER A 194 -29.05 -48.80 41.92
CA SER A 194 -28.32 -49.80 42.72
C SER A 194 -29.23 -50.52 43.73
N ASN A 195 -30.04 -49.77 44.48
CA ASN A 195 -31.01 -50.35 45.41
C ASN A 195 -32.07 -51.21 44.71
N LYS A 196 -32.46 -50.86 43.48
CA LYS A 196 -33.34 -51.70 42.65
C LYS A 196 -32.66 -53.01 42.23
N LYS A 197 -31.33 -53.02 42.08
CA LYS A 197 -30.55 -54.21 41.74
C LYS A 197 -30.31 -55.12 42.96
N SER A 198 -30.12 -54.55 44.15
CA SER A 198 -29.97 -55.33 45.40
C SER A 198 -31.29 -55.80 46.01
N GLY A 199 -32.41 -55.11 45.75
CA GLY A 199 -33.76 -55.54 46.13
C GLY A 199 -34.43 -56.54 45.18
N GLY A 200 -33.77 -56.89 44.07
CA GLY A 200 -34.25 -57.87 43.08
C GLY A 200 -33.93 -59.31 43.47
N GLY A 201 -34.20 -59.66 44.71
CA GLY A 201 -34.00 -60.99 45.29
C GLY A 201 -35.28 -61.79 45.49
N GLU A 202 -36.37 -61.53 44.76
CA GLU A 202 -37.51 -62.46 44.62
C GLU A 202 -38.48 -61.96 43.53
N GLY A 203 -38.89 -62.84 42.61
CA GLY A 203 -40.02 -62.60 41.69
C GLY A 203 -39.65 -62.22 40.25
N GLY A 204 -39.61 -63.23 39.37
CA GLY A 204 -39.28 -63.07 37.95
C GLY A 204 -40.36 -62.41 37.07
N LYS A 205 -39.94 -61.95 35.89
CA LYS A 205 -40.71 -62.00 34.62
C LYS A 205 -39.84 -61.58 33.42
N LYS A 206 -39.52 -62.59 32.58
CA LYS A 206 -39.27 -62.59 31.13
C LYS A 206 -38.55 -61.39 30.49
N LYS A 207 -37.28 -61.62 30.13
CA LYS A 207 -36.61 -60.92 29.01
C LYS A 207 -37.42 -61.15 27.72
N LYS A 208 -38.18 -60.15 27.27
CA LYS A 208 -38.61 -60.09 25.86
C LYS A 208 -37.40 -59.68 25.03
N LYS A 209 -36.96 -60.56 24.13
CA LYS A 209 -35.96 -60.26 23.09
C LYS A 209 -36.43 -59.02 22.32
N ILE A 210 -35.61 -57.97 22.32
CA ILE A 210 -35.67 -56.92 21.30
C ILE A 210 -35.30 -57.60 19.98
N LYS A 211 -36.25 -57.64 19.04
CA LYS A 211 -35.95 -57.92 17.64
C LYS A 211 -35.20 -56.70 17.12
N THR A 212 -33.93 -56.89 16.77
CA THR A 212 -33.22 -56.04 15.82
C THR A 212 -33.97 -56.13 14.49
N LEU A 213 -34.56 -55.03 14.03
CA LEU A 213 -35.03 -54.92 12.65
C LEU A 213 -33.81 -54.85 11.74
N GLY A 214 -33.71 -55.82 10.83
CA GLY A 214 -33.19 -55.55 9.49
C GLY A 214 -34.27 -54.98 8.59
#